data_AF-A0A1D9NZE9-F1
#
_entry.id   AF-A0A1D9NZE9-F1
#
_cell.length_a   1.000
_cell.length_b   1.000
_cell.length_c   1.000
_cell.angle_alpha   90.00
_cell.angle_beta   90.00
_cell.angle_gamma   90.00
#
_symmetry.space_group_name_H-M   'P 1'
#
loop_
_entity.id
_entity.type
_entity.pdbx_description
1 polymer ?
#
loop_
_entity_poly.entity_id
_entity_poly.type
_entity_poly.pdbx_seq_one_letter_code
_entity_poly.pdbx_strand_id
1 'polypeptide(L)'
;MYIAMQCADSNGMLNTEICTFQGIRYDTRYKSAVISTEHLNHDYVIPMEAKDYEAAASQIMEAMKAHAELINIEQGIVCRGRKGESRHVDPQKLVIVPM
;
A
#
# COMPACT_ATOMS: atom_id res chain seq x y z
N MET A 1 2.32 5.31 -13.28
CA MET A 1 1.79 3.98 -12.94
C MET A 1 0.62 4.16 -11.99
N TYR A 2 -0.36 3.29 -12.08
CA TYR A 2 -1.49 3.19 -11.16
C TYR A 2 -1.30 2.05 -10.16
N ILE A 3 -1.98 2.13 -9.03
CA ILE A 3 -2.06 1.04 -8.05
C ILE A 3 -3.51 0.69 -7.79
N ALA A 4 -3.86 -0.59 -7.96
CA ALA A 4 -5.13 -1.17 -7.55
C ALA A 4 -4.95 -1.88 -6.21
N MET A 5 -5.87 -1.64 -5.28
CA MET A 5 -5.77 -2.17 -3.92
C MET A 5 -7.14 -2.32 -3.27
N GLN A 6 -7.25 -3.28 -2.35
CA GLN A 6 -8.40 -3.35 -1.45
C GLN A 6 -8.13 -2.49 -0.21
N CYS A 7 -8.95 -1.46 -0.02
CA CYS A 7 -8.84 -0.50 1.06
C CYS A 7 -9.93 -0.74 2.13
N ALA A 8 -9.52 -0.80 3.40
CA ALA A 8 -10.43 -0.70 4.54
C ALA A 8 -10.56 0.75 4.99
N ASP A 9 -11.79 1.28 4.99
CA ASP A 9 -12.08 2.60 5.56
C ASP A 9 -12.20 2.57 7.09
N SER A 10 -12.52 3.71 7.72
CA SER A 10 -12.63 3.84 9.18
C SER A 10 -13.72 2.99 9.82
N ASN A 11 -14.68 2.52 9.03
CA ASN A 11 -15.77 1.67 9.49
C ASN A 11 -15.49 0.19 9.21
N GLY A 12 -14.30 -0.15 8.68
CA GLY A 12 -13.95 -1.50 8.26
C GLY A 12 -14.58 -1.94 6.94
N MET A 13 -15.22 -1.02 6.21
CA MET A 13 -15.78 -1.33 4.90
C MET A 13 -14.67 -1.47 3.87
N LEU A 14 -14.68 -2.58 3.14
CA LEU A 14 -13.71 -2.87 2.08
C LEU A 14 -14.18 -2.27 0.76
N ASN A 15 -13.31 -1.49 0.12
CA ASN A 15 -13.54 -0.93 -1.20
C ASN A 15 -12.32 -1.18 -2.08
N THR A 16 -12.53 -1.49 -3.36
CA THR A 16 -11.44 -1.48 -4.33
C THR A 16 -11.16 -0.05 -4.76
N GLU A 17 -9.91 0.38 -4.64
CA GLU A 17 -9.45 1.68 -5.10
C GLU A 17 -8.38 1.52 -6.17
N ILE A 18 -8.42 2.41 -7.16
CA ILE A 18 -7.37 2.58 -8.16
C ILE A 18 -6.92 4.02 -8.08
N CYS A 19 -5.64 4.21 -7.75
CA CYS A 19 -5.06 5.52 -7.51
C CYS A 19 -3.77 5.67 -8.32
N THR A 20 -3.34 6.90 -8.53
CA THR A 20 -2.00 7.22 -9.01
C THR A 20 -0.97 6.73 -8.00
N PHE A 21 0.00 5.92 -8.44
CA PHE A 21 1.10 5.50 -7.58
C PHE A 21 2.24 6.53 -7.64
N GLN A 22 2.48 7.22 -6.52
CA GLN A 22 3.57 8.20 -6.41
C GLN A 22 4.79 7.67 -5.63
N GLY A 23 4.64 6.55 -4.94
CA GLY A 23 5.72 5.89 -4.22
C GLY A 23 5.23 5.14 -2.98
N ILE A 24 6.17 4.45 -2.35
CA ILE A 24 5.97 3.76 -1.08
C ILE A 24 7.17 4.05 -0.17
N ARG A 25 6.93 4.19 1.14
CA ARG A 25 7.99 4.33 2.14
C ARG A 25 7.70 3.49 3.37
N TYR A 26 8.74 3.11 4.11
CA TYR A 26 8.59 2.47 5.41
C TYR A 26 8.67 3.49 6.54
N ASP A 27 7.66 3.48 7.41
CA ASP A 27 7.68 4.21 8.67
C ASP A 27 8.16 3.28 9.78
N THR A 28 9.39 3.50 10.24
CA THR A 28 10.03 2.69 11.29
C THR A 28 9.40 2.90 12.67
N ARG A 29 8.76 4.05 12.90
CA ARG A 29 8.11 4.36 14.18
C ARG A 29 6.85 3.53 14.34
N TYR A 30 6.07 3.38 13.28
CA TYR A 30 4.79 2.66 13.30
C TYR A 30 4.87 1.23 12.73
N LYS A 31 6.04 0.82 12.23
CA LYS A 31 6.26 -0.48 11.58
C LYS A 31 5.23 -0.74 10.47
N SER A 32 5.19 0.20 9.53
CA SER A 32 4.18 0.20 8.48
C SER A 32 4.71 0.77 7.18
N ALA A 33 4.26 0.22 6.06
CA ALA A 33 4.41 0.87 4.77
C ALA A 33 3.36 1.96 4.60
N VAL A 34 3.75 3.08 3.98
CA VAL A 34 2.86 4.17 3.59
C VAL A 34 2.94 4.33 2.08
N ILE A 35 1.81 4.12 1.40
CA ILE A 35 1.65 4.35 -0.03
C ILE A 35 1.28 5.82 -0.23
N SER A 36 2.01 6.47 -1.13
CA SER A 36 1.75 7.85 -1.53
C SER A 36 0.96 7.84 -2.84
N THR A 37 -0.17 8.53 -2.85
CA THR A 37 -1.09 8.65 -3.98
C THR A 37 -1.42 10.12 -4.25
N GLU A 38 -2.24 10.39 -5.27
CA GLU A 38 -2.79 11.74 -5.55
C GLU A 38 -3.66 12.30 -4.43
N HIS A 39 -4.09 11.47 -3.48
CA HIS A 39 -4.96 11.87 -2.37
C HIS A 39 -4.17 12.47 -1.20
N LEU A 40 -4.12 13.80 -1.12
CA LEU A 40 -3.32 14.54 -0.12
C LEU A 40 -3.85 14.45 1.32
N ASN A 41 -5.12 14.07 1.50
CA ASN A 41 -5.80 14.08 2.79
C ASN A 41 -5.90 12.70 3.46
N HIS A 42 -5.49 11.64 2.75
CA HIS A 42 -5.57 10.27 3.22
C HIS A 42 -4.19 9.66 3.30
N ASP A 43 -3.96 8.87 4.35
CA ASP A 43 -2.82 7.97 4.41
C ASP A 43 -3.30 6.57 4.03
N TYR A 44 -2.52 5.91 3.17
CA TYR A 44 -2.70 4.52 2.78
C TYR A 44 -1.63 3.69 3.48
N VAL A 45 -2.01 3.07 4.59
CA VAL A 45 -1.07 2.46 5.54
C VAL A 45 -1.24 0.95 5.56
N ILE A 46 -0.12 0.25 5.63
CA ILE A 46 -0.09 -1.21 5.71
C ILE A 46 0.87 -1.58 6.84
N PRO A 47 0.38 -2.01 8.01
CA PRO A 47 1.24 -2.57 9.05
C PRO A 47 1.99 -3.78 8.49
N MET A 48 3.32 -3.79 8.64
CA MET A 48 4.17 -4.88 8.15
C MET A 48 5.57 -4.79 8.77
N GLU A 49 6.29 -5.91 8.81
CA GLU A 49 7.68 -5.91 9.22
C GLU A 49 8.59 -5.35 8.12
N ALA A 50 9.75 -4.81 8.50
CA ALA A 50 10.69 -4.21 7.55
C ALA A 50 11.12 -5.16 6.43
N LYS A 51 11.29 -6.45 6.72
CA LYS A 51 11.63 -7.47 5.70
C LYS A 51 10.52 -7.65 4.66
N ASP A 52 9.26 -7.52 5.08
CA ASP A 52 8.10 -7.71 4.21
C ASP A 52 7.88 -6.43 3.37
N TYR A 53 8.24 -5.26 3.91
CA TYR A 53 8.36 -4.02 3.14
C TYR A 53 9.40 -4.13 2.02
N GLU A 54 10.62 -4.59 2.32
CA GLU A 54 11.66 -4.74 1.29
C GLU A 54 11.23 -5.71 0.18
N ALA A 55 10.53 -6.79 0.54
CA ALA A 55 9.96 -7.72 -0.43
C ALA A 55 8.88 -7.05 -1.32
N ALA A 56 8.01 -6.22 -0.74
CA ALA A 56 7.01 -5.46 -1.50
C ALA A 56 7.65 -4.42 -2.43
N ALA A 57 8.63 -3.66 -1.91
CA ALA A 57 9.39 -2.68 -2.70
C ALA A 57 10.11 -3.34 -3.88
N SER A 58 10.69 -4.53 -3.68
CA SER A 58 11.31 -5.29 -4.77
C SER A 58 10.31 -5.68 -5.86
N GLN A 59 9.11 -6.14 -5.50
CA GLN A 59 8.07 -6.48 -6.48
C GLN A 59 7.65 -5.25 -7.31
N ILE A 60 7.50 -4.09 -6.67
CA ILE A 60 7.20 -2.83 -7.35
C ILE A 60 8.33 -2.42 -8.30
N MET A 61 9.58 -2.53 -7.87
CA MET A 61 10.75 -2.23 -8.72
C MET A 61 10.78 -3.11 -9.97
N GLU A 62 10.49 -4.40 -9.84
CA GLU A 62 10.41 -5.30 -11.00
C GLU A 62 9.25 -4.94 -11.93
N ALA A 63 8.08 -4.58 -11.38
CA ALA A 63 6.95 -4.08 -12.18
C ALA A 63 7.30 -2.79 -12.95
N MET A 64 8.02 -1.86 -12.31
CA MET A 64 8.50 -0.63 -12.95
C MET A 64 9.48 -0.92 -14.09
N LYS A 65 10.42 -1.85 -13.89
CA LYS A 65 11.38 -2.29 -14.94
C LYS A 65 10.67 -2.96 -16.12
N ALA A 66 9.58 -3.67 -15.85
CA ALA A 66 8.73 -4.27 -16.87
C ALA A 66 7.82 -3.25 -17.58
N HIS A 67 7.91 -1.96 -17.24
CA HIS A 67 7.06 -0.89 -17.77
C HIS A 67 5.55 -1.13 -17.53
N ALA A 68 5.20 -1.80 -16.43
CA ALA A 68 3.81 -2.00 -16.04
C ALA A 68 3.10 -0.65 -15.87
N GLU A 69 1.89 -0.52 -16.42
CA GLU A 69 1.09 0.68 -16.26
C GLU A 69 0.31 0.66 -14.94
N LEU A 70 0.01 -0.55 -14.45
CA LEU A 70 -0.74 -0.81 -13.23
C LEU A 70 -0.02 -1.88 -12.39
N ILE A 71 -0.06 -1.72 -11.08
CA ILE A 71 0.24 -2.78 -10.11
C ILE A 71 -1.00 -3.08 -9.28
N ASN A 72 -1.27 -4.35 -9.01
CA ASN A 72 -2.38 -4.79 -8.16
C ASN A 72 -1.86 -5.43 -6.87
N ILE A 73 -2.35 -4.97 -5.71
CA ILE A 73 -2.15 -5.66 -4.44
C ILE A 73 -3.20 -6.76 -4.33
N GLU A 74 -2.81 -8.00 -4.66
CA GLU A 74 -3.72 -9.16 -4.62
C GLU A 74 -3.90 -9.74 -3.21
N GLN A 75 -2.88 -9.59 -2.36
CA GLN A 75 -2.91 -10.04 -0.97
C GLN A 75 -2.51 -8.90 -0.06
N GLY A 76 -3.35 -8.65 0.94
CA GLY A 76 -3.19 -7.58 1.92
C GLY A 76 -4.30 -6.53 1.82
N ILE A 77 -4.61 -5.93 2.96
CA ILE A 77 -5.61 -4.87 3.10
C ILE A 77 -4.89 -3.57 3.40
N VAL A 78 -5.18 -2.54 2.61
CA VAL A 78 -4.66 -1.20 2.82
C VAL A 78 -5.57 -0.44 3.77
N CYS A 79 -5.03 0.04 4.88
CA CYS A 79 -5.78 0.88 5.80
C CYS A 79 -5.83 2.30 5.24
N ARG A 80 -7.02 2.75 4.82
CA ARG A 80 -7.24 4.13 4.42
C ARG A 80 -7.78 4.91 5.59
N GLY A 81 -6.97 5.83 6.10
CA GLY A 81 -7.29 6.70 7.23
C GLY A 81 -7.12 8.17 6.88
N ARG A 82 -7.59 9.05 7.77
CA ARG A 82 -7.18 10.46 7.71
C ARG A 82 -5.68 10.56 7.96
N LYS A 83 -5.05 11.58 7.41
CA LYS A 83 -3.62 11.81 7.61
C LYS A 83 -3.26 11.82 9.11
N GLY A 84 -2.29 10.99 9.48
CA GLY A 84 -1.84 10.82 10.87
C GLY A 84 -2.68 9.88 11.75
N GLU A 85 -3.72 9.24 11.19
CA GLU A 85 -4.50 8.23 11.89
C GLU A 85 -3.71 6.91 11.96
N SER A 86 -3.51 6.39 13.17
CA SER A 86 -2.88 5.08 13.38
C SER A 86 -3.96 4.01 13.49
N ARG A 87 -3.76 2.86 12.83
CA ARG A 87 -4.61 1.68 13.00
C ARG A 87 -3.81 0.48 13.46
N HIS A 88 -4.38 -0.23 14.41
CA HIS A 88 -3.84 -1.50 14.91
C HIS A 88 -4.41 -2.63 14.05
N VAL A 89 -3.70 -2.97 12.99
CA VAL A 89 -3.92 -4.19 12.19
C VAL A 89 -2.67 -5.04 12.30
N ASP A 90 -2.85 -6.36 12.29
CA ASP A 90 -1.74 -7.28 12.33
C ASP A 90 -0.78 -7.05 11.15
N PRO A 91 0.54 -7.26 11.32
CA PRO A 91 1.50 -7.16 10.23
C PRO A 91 1.13 -8.05 9.04
N GLN A 92 1.18 -7.48 7.84
CA GLN A 92 0.76 -8.13 6.61
C GLN A 92 1.92 -8.33 5.65
N LYS A 93 1.81 -9.37 4.81
CA LYS A 93 2.66 -9.57 3.63
C LYS A 93 1.87 -9.19 2.40
N LEU A 94 2.54 -8.56 1.44
CA LEU A 94 1.92 -8.18 0.17
C LEU A 94 2.38 -9.06 -0.97
N VAL A 95 1.42 -9.39 -1.84
CA VAL A 95 1.67 -9.92 -3.18
C VAL A 95 1.26 -8.84 -4.17
N ILE A 96 2.21 -8.38 -4.98
CA ILE A 96 2.04 -7.30 -5.93
C ILE A 96 2.24 -7.87 -7.34
N VAL A 97 1.19 -7.77 -8.16
CA VAL A 97 1.17 -8.29 -9.52
C VAL A 97 1.19 -7.15 -10.52
N PRO A 98 2.13 -7.10 -11.47
CA PRO A 98 2.11 -6.13 -12.57
C PRO A 98 0.98 -6.47 -13.55
N MET A 99 0.33 -5.44 -14.09
CA MET A 99 -0.73 -5.52 -15.10
C MET A 99 -0.43 -4.60 -16.29
#